data_AF-A0AAD9P4M4-F1
#
_entry.id   AF-A0AAD9P4M4-F1
#
_cell.length_a   1.000
_cell.length_b   1.000
_cell.length_c   1.000
_cell.angle_alpha   90.00
_cell.angle_beta   90.00
_cell.angle_gamma   90.00
#
_symmetry.space_group_name_H-M   'P 1'
#
loop_
_entity.id
_entity.type
_entity.pdbx_description
1 polymer ?
#
loop_
_entity_poly.entity_id
_entity_poly.type
_entity_poly.pdbx_seq_one_letter_code
_entity_poly.pdbx_strand_id
1 'polypeptide(L)'
;MILLRLRTIARYGSVLVPSLKSDLQRVSLSSICRPLLTVKHEWNDPMPMAMPMAMAMEPLSWRPPPPCQVGDNSEDLDTPALVVDMDVVDRNLRALSKQMQQYPNVSVRPHVKAHKCPQLAKLQVEHGAVGVCAQTLTEAEAMVYGGGCSNVLLSNQVSASSFARVVNWLEY
;
A
#
# COMPACT_ATOMS: atom_id res chain seq x y z
N MET A 1 -16.69 6.30 -0.46
CA MET A 1 -15.35 6.52 0.14
C MET A 1 -15.28 5.68 1.40
N ILE A 2 -14.62 4.52 1.37
CA ILE A 2 -14.45 3.68 2.56
C ILE A 2 -13.39 4.38 3.42
N LEU A 3 -13.81 4.96 4.54
CA LEU A 3 -12.93 5.55 5.54
C LEU A 3 -12.26 4.40 6.31
N LEU A 4 -11.15 3.89 5.77
CA LEU A 4 -10.23 3.04 6.52
C LEU A 4 -9.59 3.93 7.59
N ARG A 5 -9.95 3.70 8.86
CA ARG A 5 -9.31 4.38 9.97
C ARG A 5 -7.97 3.68 10.25
N LEU A 6 -6.97 4.03 9.44
CA LEU A 6 -5.62 3.52 9.62
C LEU A 6 -5.03 4.12 10.90
N ARG A 7 -4.66 3.27 11.85
CA ARG A 7 -3.84 3.67 12.98
C ARG A 7 -2.41 3.21 12.69
N THR A 8 -1.49 4.16 12.62
CA THR A 8 -0.06 3.86 12.72
C THR A 8 0.27 3.80 14.20
N ILE A 9 0.67 2.61 14.68
CA ILE A 9 1.23 2.48 16.01
C ILE A 9 2.74 2.67 15.86
N ALA A 10 3.28 3.74 16.44
CA ALA A 10 4.71 4.00 16.51
C ALA A 10 5.09 4.13 17.98
N ARG A 11 5.81 3.13 18.51
CA ARG A 11 6.45 3.24 19.82
C ARG A 11 7.88 3.72 19.61
N TYR A 12 8.09 5.03 19.67
CA TYR A 12 9.43 5.59 19.94
C TYR A 12 9.54 5.74 21.46
N GLY A 13 10.63 5.24 22.05
CA GLY A 13 10.81 5.10 23.49
C GLY A 13 10.22 6.25 24.33
N SER A 14 9.40 5.89 25.32
CA SER A 14 8.92 6.66 26.48
C SER A 14 8.59 8.17 26.35
N VAL A 15 8.31 8.71 25.15
CA VAL A 15 7.89 10.10 24.99
C VAL A 15 6.60 10.18 24.17
N LEU A 16 5.51 10.53 24.84
CA LEU A 16 4.23 10.93 24.22
C LEU A 16 4.44 12.27 23.50
N VAL A 17 4.40 12.27 22.17
CA VAL A 17 4.35 13.52 21.39
C VAL A 17 2.89 13.91 21.15
N PRO A 18 2.46 15.15 21.48
CA PRO A 18 1.07 15.57 21.28
C PRO A 18 0.66 15.59 19.81
N SER A 19 -0.60 15.21 19.58
CA SER A 19 -1.28 15.27 18.29
C SER A 19 -1.23 16.69 17.69
N LEU A 20 -0.50 16.87 16.59
CA LEU A 20 -0.60 18.09 15.78
C LEU A 20 -1.91 18.05 14.96
N LYS A 21 -2.93 18.75 15.45
CA LYS A 21 -3.98 19.35 14.62
C LYS A 21 -3.66 20.84 14.45
N SER A 22 -4.01 21.35 13.27
CA SER A 22 -3.85 22.72 12.74
C SER A 22 -2.41 23.18 12.51
N ASP A 23 -1.98 23.15 11.24
CA ASP A 23 -1.60 24.39 10.53
C ASP A 23 -1.44 24.15 9.02
N LEU A 24 -2.37 24.73 8.26
CA LEU A 24 -2.25 24.92 6.82
C LEU A 24 -1.27 26.07 6.58
N GLN A 25 0.03 25.76 6.48
CA GLN A 25 0.98 26.62 5.78
C GLN A 25 1.71 25.83 4.70
N ARG A 26 1.74 26.44 3.51
CA ARG A 26 2.31 25.94 2.28
C ARG A 26 3.82 25.79 2.44
N VAL A 27 4.28 24.61 2.86
CA VAL A 27 5.73 24.30 2.83
C VAL A 27 6.07 23.80 1.43
N SER A 28 6.92 24.56 0.74
CA SER A 28 7.48 24.17 -0.56
C SER A 28 8.17 22.81 -0.46
N LEU A 29 7.82 21.89 -1.36
CA LEU A 29 8.33 20.51 -1.43
C LEU A 29 9.84 20.40 -1.72
N SER A 30 10.57 21.51 -1.87
CA SER A 30 12.02 21.50 -2.07
C SER A 30 12.86 21.36 -0.79
N SER A 31 12.24 21.41 0.40
CA SER A 31 13.00 21.49 1.68
C SER A 31 12.88 20.25 2.60
N ILE A 32 12.09 19.23 2.22
CA ILE A 32 11.89 18.00 3.03
C ILE A 32 12.66 16.79 2.45
N CYS A 33 13.32 16.94 1.30
CA CYS A 33 14.30 15.97 0.80
C CYS A 33 15.72 16.41 1.16
N ARG A 34 16.07 16.34 2.44
CA ARG A 34 17.50 16.25 2.82
C ARG A 34 17.78 14.77 3.11
N PRO A 35 18.66 14.10 2.34
CA PRO A 35 18.94 12.68 2.51
C PRO A 35 19.75 12.48 3.80
N LEU A 36 19.13 11.92 4.83
CA LEU A 36 19.84 11.39 5.99
C LEU A 36 20.32 9.98 5.64
N LEU A 37 21.49 9.91 5.02
CA LEU A 37 22.48 8.83 5.09
C LEU A 37 23.68 9.20 4.19
N THR A 38 24.44 10.22 4.58
CA THR A 38 25.87 10.25 4.28
C THR A 38 26.58 9.69 5.49
N VAL A 39 26.84 8.37 5.46
CA VAL A 39 27.89 7.79 6.30
C VAL A 39 29.19 8.42 5.81
N LYS A 40 29.70 9.42 6.55
CA LYS A 40 31.09 9.87 6.42
C LYS A 40 31.98 8.78 7.03
N HIS A 41 32.20 7.72 6.26
CA HIS A 41 33.49 7.05 6.31
C HIS A 41 34.37 7.77 5.29
N GLU A 42 35.53 8.24 5.73
CA GLU A 42 36.49 8.96 4.91
C GLU A 42 36.92 8.07 3.72
N TRP A 43 36.37 8.36 2.55
CA TRP A 43 36.74 7.77 1.27
C TRP A 43 38.06 8.42 0.79
N ASN A 44 39.17 8.16 1.49
CA ASN A 44 40.49 8.56 0.99
C ASN A 44 41.63 7.57 1.28
N ASP A 45 41.32 6.40 1.82
CA ASP A 45 42.28 5.30 1.83
C ASP A 45 42.31 4.65 0.43
N PRO A 46 43.50 4.44 -0.18
CA PRO A 46 43.60 3.83 -1.49
C PRO A 46 42.98 2.44 -1.46
N MET A 47 42.03 2.21 -2.37
CA MET A 47 41.36 0.92 -2.56
C MET A 47 42.41 -0.19 -2.66
N PRO A 48 42.37 -1.26 -1.84
CA PRO A 48 43.25 -2.39 -2.03
C PRO A 48 42.97 -3.00 -3.39
N MET A 49 43.94 -2.86 -4.30
CA MET A 49 43.91 -3.45 -5.63
C MET A 49 43.85 -4.97 -5.51
N ALA A 50 42.89 -5.55 -6.22
CA ALA A 50 42.54 -6.97 -6.33
C ALA A 50 41.58 -7.51 -5.25
N MET A 51 40.28 -7.19 -5.40
CA MET A 51 39.22 -8.14 -5.02
C MET A 51 39.04 -9.16 -6.16
N PRO A 52 39.10 -10.47 -5.89
CA PRO A 52 38.84 -11.48 -6.91
C PRO A 52 37.40 -11.37 -7.43
N MET A 53 37.26 -11.41 -8.77
CA MET A 53 36.03 -11.18 -9.55
C MET A 53 34.92 -12.24 -9.34
N ALA A 54 35.02 -13.07 -8.29
CA ALA A 54 34.20 -14.25 -8.05
C ALA A 54 33.58 -14.28 -6.64
N MET A 55 33.22 -13.13 -6.08
CA MET A 55 32.23 -13.09 -5.01
C MET A 55 30.91 -12.63 -5.62
N ALA A 56 30.16 -13.60 -6.16
CA ALA A 56 28.74 -13.41 -6.36
C ALA A 56 28.17 -12.86 -5.04
N MET A 57 27.61 -11.66 -5.07
CA MET A 57 26.85 -11.15 -3.94
C MET A 57 25.67 -12.11 -3.77
N GLU A 58 25.80 -13.06 -2.84
CA GLU A 58 24.67 -13.83 -2.34
C GLU A 58 23.55 -12.84 -2.04
N PRO A 59 22.33 -13.05 -2.58
CA PRO A 59 21.23 -12.14 -2.32
C PRO A 59 21.07 -12.04 -0.80
N LEU A 60 20.97 -10.80 -0.27
CA LEU A 60 20.76 -10.53 1.16
C LEU A 60 19.68 -11.49 1.68
N SER A 61 20.12 -12.54 2.39
CA SER A 61 19.28 -13.64 2.87
C SER A 61 18.45 -13.24 4.09
N TRP A 62 18.66 -12.02 4.57
CA TRP A 62 17.94 -11.44 5.69
C TRP A 62 16.47 -11.25 5.35
N ARG A 63 15.61 -12.11 5.93
CA ARG A 63 14.18 -11.87 6.06
C ARG A 63 13.91 -11.52 7.52
N PRO A 64 13.45 -10.30 7.84
CA PRO A 64 13.03 -10.02 9.20
C PRO A 64 11.86 -10.96 9.57
N PRO A 65 11.72 -11.34 10.85
CA PRO A 65 10.56 -12.08 11.30
C PRO A 65 9.27 -11.29 10.98
N PRO A 66 8.12 -11.96 10.86
CA PRO A 66 6.86 -11.26 10.71
C PRO A 66 6.63 -10.35 11.92
N PRO A 67 6.07 -9.14 11.74
CA PRO A 67 5.89 -8.18 12.83
C PRO A 67 4.86 -8.63 13.87
N CYS A 68 4.09 -9.68 13.57
CA CYS A 68 3.11 -10.31 14.44
C CYS A 68 2.72 -11.71 13.97
N GLN A 69 2.12 -12.47 14.87
CA GLN A 69 1.45 -13.73 14.62
C GLN A 69 -0.06 -13.61 14.84
N VAL A 70 -0.80 -14.59 14.30
CA VAL A 70 -2.25 -14.65 14.49
C VAL A 70 -2.54 -14.93 15.96
N GLY A 71 -3.32 -14.05 16.59
CA GLY A 71 -3.70 -14.15 18.00
C GLY A 71 -3.00 -13.15 18.92
N ASP A 72 -1.95 -12.48 18.45
CA ASP A 72 -1.26 -11.44 19.21
C ASP A 72 -2.19 -10.27 19.54
N ASN A 73 -1.96 -9.63 20.70
CA ASN A 73 -2.63 -8.38 21.01
C ASN A 73 -2.07 -7.25 20.13
N SER A 74 -2.92 -6.31 19.73
CA SER A 74 -2.51 -5.11 18.98
C SER A 74 -1.41 -4.29 19.66
N GLU A 75 -1.27 -4.41 20.98
CA GLU A 75 -0.23 -3.73 21.75
C GLU A 75 1.14 -4.39 21.58
N ASP A 76 1.20 -5.68 21.25
CA ASP A 76 2.44 -6.46 21.20
C ASP A 76 3.07 -6.51 19.81
N LEU A 77 2.50 -5.78 18.84
CA LEU A 77 2.99 -5.73 17.45
C LEU A 77 4.34 -5.00 17.36
N ASP A 78 5.27 -5.55 16.57
CA ASP A 78 6.52 -4.87 16.24
C ASP A 78 6.21 -3.58 15.44
N THR A 79 6.64 -2.44 15.98
CA THR A 79 6.38 -1.13 15.37
C THR A 79 7.55 -0.64 14.52
N PRO A 80 7.30 0.00 13.36
CA PRO A 80 6.00 0.48 12.88
C PRO A 80 5.16 -0.61 12.18
N ALA A 81 3.87 -0.65 12.54
CA ALA A 81 2.89 -1.53 11.91
C ALA A 81 1.67 -0.75 11.42
N LEU A 82 1.19 -1.11 10.22
CA LEU A 82 -0.10 -0.64 9.70
C LEU A 82 -1.19 -1.61 10.16
N VAL A 83 -2.07 -1.13 11.05
CA VAL A 83 -3.14 -1.96 11.61
C VAL A 83 -4.48 -1.56 10.99
N VAL A 84 -5.25 -2.56 10.60
CA VAL A 84 -6.62 -2.41 10.06
C VAL A 84 -7.60 -3.07 11.03
N ASP A 85 -8.56 -2.27 11.50
CA ASP A 85 -9.67 -2.75 12.33
C ASP A 85 -10.74 -3.39 11.43
N MET A 86 -10.87 -4.72 11.50
CA MET A 86 -11.76 -5.47 10.63
C MET A 86 -13.25 -5.29 10.95
N ASP A 87 -13.61 -4.97 12.20
CA ASP A 87 -15.00 -4.65 12.56
C ASP A 87 -15.43 -3.32 11.93
N VAL A 88 -14.51 -2.35 11.89
CA VAL A 88 -14.74 -1.08 11.19
C VAL A 88 -14.81 -1.29 9.68
N VAL A 89 -13.97 -2.15 9.10
CA VAL A 89 -14.04 -2.50 7.68
C VAL A 89 -15.40 -3.10 7.33
N ASP A 90 -15.82 -4.13 8.07
CA ASP A 90 -17.11 -4.79 7.86
C ASP A 90 -18.29 -3.82 7.99
N ARG A 91 -18.30 -2.98 9.03
CA ARG A 91 -19.32 -1.92 9.19
C ARG A 91 -19.36 -0.98 7.98
N ASN A 92 -18.20 -0.56 7.49
CA ASN A 92 -18.11 0.33 6.33
C ASN A 92 -18.60 -0.33 5.04
N LEU A 93 -18.28 -1.62 4.85
CA LEU A 93 -18.76 -2.40 3.70
C LEU A 93 -20.29 -2.54 3.72
N ARG A 94 -20.87 -2.92 4.87
CA ARG A 94 -22.33 -2.99 5.04
C ARG A 94 -23.01 -1.65 4.83
N ALA A 95 -22.41 -0.55 5.31
CA ALA A 95 -22.94 0.79 5.09
C ALA A 95 -22.96 1.15 3.59
N LEU A 96 -21.91 0.78 2.84
CA LEU A 96 -21.87 0.97 1.39
C LEU A 96 -22.99 0.18 0.70
N SER A 97 -23.12 -1.12 1.01
CA SER A 97 -24.17 -1.97 0.43
C SER A 97 -25.57 -1.42 0.73
N LYS A 98 -25.83 -1.02 1.97
CA LYS A 98 -27.10 -0.43 2.40
C LYS A 98 -27.40 0.86 1.66
N GLN A 99 -26.42 1.74 1.50
CA GLN A 99 -26.60 2.98 0.74
C GLN A 99 -26.93 2.70 -0.72
N MET A 100 -26.33 1.67 -1.32
CA MET A 100 -26.56 1.35 -2.73
C MET A 100 -27.93 0.78 -3.03
N GLN A 101 -28.59 0.17 -2.05
CA GLN A 101 -30.00 -0.26 -2.19
C GLN A 101 -30.95 0.92 -2.48
N GLN A 102 -30.57 2.15 -2.13
CA GLN A 102 -31.37 3.34 -2.43
C GLN A 102 -31.28 3.78 -3.90
N TYR A 103 -30.33 3.23 -4.66
CA TYR A 103 -30.03 3.63 -6.04
C TYR A 103 -29.93 2.39 -6.94
N PRO A 104 -31.06 1.74 -7.29
CA PRO A 104 -31.06 0.44 -7.98
C PRO A 104 -30.39 0.43 -9.36
N ASN A 105 -30.24 1.61 -9.98
CA ASN A 105 -29.63 1.76 -11.30
C ASN A 105 -28.19 2.31 -11.23
N VAL A 106 -27.57 2.33 -10.04
CA VAL A 106 -26.21 2.85 -9.83
C VAL A 106 -25.31 1.73 -9.31
N SER A 107 -24.26 1.41 -10.07
CA SER A 107 -23.23 0.47 -9.66
C SER A 107 -22.06 1.18 -9.00
N VAL A 108 -21.50 0.59 -7.94
CA VAL A 108 -20.29 1.12 -7.28
C VAL A 108 -19.05 0.35 -7.69
N ARG A 109 -17.98 1.11 -7.94
CA ARG A 109 -16.64 0.60 -8.23
C ARG A 109 -15.62 1.29 -7.30
N PRO A 110 -15.31 0.71 -6.14
CA PRO A 110 -14.37 1.29 -5.19
C PRO A 110 -12.96 1.41 -5.78
N HIS A 111 -12.20 2.39 -5.32
CA HIS A 111 -10.88 2.67 -5.87
C HIS A 111 -9.77 2.08 -4.99
N VAL A 112 -8.99 1.16 -5.55
CA VAL A 112 -7.96 0.40 -4.80
C VAL A 112 -6.72 1.20 -4.46
N LYS A 113 -6.51 2.39 -5.03
CA LYS A 113 -5.36 3.24 -4.68
C LYS A 113 -5.28 3.54 -3.18
N ALA A 114 -6.42 3.47 -2.49
CA ALA A 114 -6.54 3.72 -1.06
C ALA A 114 -5.90 2.62 -0.20
N HIS A 115 -5.98 1.35 -0.61
CA HIS A 115 -5.52 0.22 0.21
C HIS A 115 -4.56 -0.74 -0.50
N LYS A 116 -4.58 -0.79 -1.84
CA LYS A 116 -3.71 -1.62 -2.70
C LYS A 116 -3.66 -3.10 -2.27
N CYS A 117 -4.75 -3.56 -1.68
CA CYS A 117 -4.88 -4.89 -1.09
C CYS A 117 -5.96 -5.69 -1.85
N PRO A 118 -5.58 -6.77 -2.57
CA PRO A 118 -6.51 -7.62 -3.32
C PRO A 118 -7.59 -8.25 -2.44
N GLN A 119 -7.25 -8.65 -1.22
CA GLN A 119 -8.20 -9.27 -0.28
C GLN A 119 -9.30 -8.29 0.13
N LEU A 120 -8.97 -7.02 0.37
CA LEU A 120 -9.98 -5.98 0.63
C LEU A 120 -10.82 -5.67 -0.62
N ALA A 121 -10.23 -5.71 -1.82
CA ALA A 121 -10.98 -5.55 -3.07
C ALA A 121 -11.99 -6.69 -3.25
N LYS A 122 -11.60 -7.92 -2.94
CA LYS A 122 -12.50 -9.09 -2.96
C LYS A 122 -13.68 -8.91 -2.01
N LEU A 123 -13.43 -8.50 -0.78
CA LEU A 123 -14.49 -8.21 0.20
C LEU A 123 -15.45 -7.14 -0.30
N GLN A 124 -14.97 -6.10 -0.98
CA GLN A 124 -15.84 -5.06 -1.56
C GLN A 124 -16.76 -5.62 -2.65
N VAL A 125 -16.24 -6.51 -3.50
CA VAL A 125 -17.02 -7.18 -4.56
C VAL A 125 -18.07 -8.11 -3.95
N GLU A 126 -17.71 -8.88 -2.94
CA GLU A 126 -18.65 -9.74 -2.18
C GLU A 126 -19.77 -8.92 -1.52
N HIS A 127 -19.53 -7.65 -1.21
CA HIS A 127 -20.52 -6.71 -0.67
C HIS A 127 -21.30 -5.93 -1.74
N GLY A 128 -21.23 -6.34 -3.00
CA GLY A 128 -22.05 -5.82 -4.10
C GLY A 128 -21.39 -4.75 -4.96
N ALA A 129 -20.07 -4.52 -4.82
CA ALA A 129 -19.36 -3.75 -5.83
C ALA A 129 -19.26 -4.53 -7.15
N VAL A 130 -19.48 -3.86 -8.28
CA VAL A 130 -19.41 -4.50 -9.62
C VAL A 130 -17.98 -4.87 -10.02
N GLY A 131 -17.00 -4.27 -9.35
CA GLY A 131 -15.57 -4.44 -9.57
C GLY A 131 -14.81 -3.32 -8.87
N VAL A 132 -13.56 -3.06 -9.29
CA VAL A 132 -12.73 -2.02 -8.67
C VAL A 132 -12.06 -1.08 -9.68
N CYS A 133 -11.61 0.09 -9.22
CA CYS A 133 -10.82 1.07 -9.99
C CYS A 133 -9.36 1.07 -9.54
N ALA A 134 -8.41 1.04 -10.49
CA ALA A 134 -6.99 1.19 -10.26
C ALA A 134 -6.45 2.47 -10.93
N GLN A 135 -5.43 3.10 -10.34
CA GLN A 135 -4.80 4.31 -10.88
C GLN A 135 -3.62 3.98 -11.79
N THR A 136 -2.96 2.84 -11.55
CA THR A 136 -1.78 2.39 -12.30
C THR A 136 -1.95 0.95 -12.77
N LEU A 137 -1.16 0.57 -13.77
CA LEU A 137 -1.15 -0.80 -14.30
C LEU A 137 -0.73 -1.81 -13.23
N THR A 138 0.27 -1.50 -12.43
CA THR A 138 0.72 -2.40 -11.36
C THR A 138 -0.33 -2.60 -10.28
N GLU A 139 -1.13 -1.57 -9.96
CA GLU A 139 -2.28 -1.76 -9.08
C GLU A 139 -3.31 -2.72 -9.69
N ALA A 140 -3.61 -2.57 -10.99
CA ALA A 140 -4.53 -3.47 -11.67
C ALA A 140 -4.01 -4.92 -11.71
N GLU A 141 -2.74 -5.12 -12.07
CA GLU A 141 -2.06 -6.43 -12.05
C GLU A 141 -2.17 -7.08 -10.67
N ALA A 142 -1.88 -6.33 -9.61
CA ALA A 142 -1.96 -6.83 -8.25
C ALA A 142 -3.39 -7.28 -7.89
N MET A 143 -4.42 -6.57 -8.34
CA MET A 143 -5.81 -6.97 -8.09
C MET A 143 -6.20 -8.25 -8.84
N VAL A 144 -5.77 -8.39 -10.10
CA VAL A 144 -6.09 -9.55 -10.93
C VAL A 144 -5.30 -10.77 -10.47
N TYR A 145 -3.97 -10.72 -10.47
CA TYR A 145 -3.12 -11.85 -10.11
C TYR A 145 -3.14 -12.18 -8.61
N GLY A 146 -3.44 -11.21 -7.75
CA GLY A 146 -3.64 -11.42 -6.32
C GLY A 146 -4.99 -12.06 -5.97
N GLY A 147 -5.82 -12.40 -6.96
CA GLY A 147 -7.14 -13.02 -6.74
C GLY A 147 -8.16 -12.10 -6.08
N GLY A 148 -7.98 -10.78 -6.21
CA GLY A 148 -8.86 -9.78 -5.62
C GLY A 148 -10.10 -9.51 -6.47
N CYS A 149 -9.90 -9.19 -7.75
CA CYS A 149 -10.99 -8.91 -8.70
C CYS A 149 -10.49 -8.98 -10.15
N SER A 150 -11.24 -9.64 -11.04
CA SER A 150 -10.98 -9.64 -12.49
C SER A 150 -11.58 -8.42 -13.20
N ASN A 151 -12.68 -7.88 -12.68
CA ASN A 151 -13.32 -6.68 -13.23
C ASN A 151 -12.65 -5.40 -12.71
N VAL A 152 -11.55 -4.98 -13.34
CA VAL A 152 -10.78 -3.79 -12.95
C VAL A 152 -10.88 -2.69 -14.00
N LEU A 153 -11.28 -1.48 -13.59
CA LEU A 153 -11.23 -0.28 -14.43
C LEU A 153 -9.93 0.47 -14.15
N LEU A 154 -9.12 0.70 -15.18
CA LEU A 154 -8.01 1.64 -15.07
C LEU A 154 -8.54 3.07 -15.23
N SER A 155 -8.70 3.79 -14.12
CA SER A 155 -9.26 5.15 -14.09
C SER A 155 -8.21 6.22 -14.39
N ASN A 156 -7.31 5.94 -15.33
CA ASN A 156 -6.21 6.81 -15.72
C ASN A 156 -5.78 6.56 -17.18
N GLN A 157 -4.97 7.46 -17.75
CA GLN A 157 -4.44 7.28 -19.11
C GLN A 157 -3.41 6.15 -19.16
N VAL A 158 -3.41 5.41 -20.28
CA VAL A 158 -2.37 4.42 -20.60
C VAL A 158 -1.37 5.07 -21.54
N SER A 159 -0.10 5.10 -21.15
CA SER A 159 0.99 5.52 -22.04
C SER A 159 1.20 4.51 -23.17
N ALA A 160 1.59 4.96 -24.36
CA ALA A 160 1.85 4.09 -25.51
C ALA A 160 2.82 2.93 -25.21
N SER A 161 3.89 3.17 -24.45
CA SER A 161 4.88 2.15 -24.06
C SER A 161 4.31 1.01 -23.21
N SER A 162 3.16 1.23 -22.57
CA SER A 162 2.52 0.24 -21.70
C SER A 162 1.25 -0.37 -22.32
N PHE A 163 0.91 0.02 -23.55
CA PHE A 163 -0.32 -0.44 -24.22
C PHE A 163 -0.33 -1.96 -24.43
N ALA A 164 0.80 -2.53 -24.89
CA ALA A 164 0.94 -3.97 -25.08
C ALA A 164 0.65 -4.79 -23.81
N ARG A 165 1.01 -4.24 -22.62
CA ARG A 165 0.73 -4.90 -21.33
C ARG A 165 -0.77 -4.98 -21.05
N VAL A 166 -1.52 -3.93 -21.40
CA VAL A 166 -2.97 -3.89 -21.21
C VAL A 166 -3.69 -4.83 -22.16
N VAL A 167 -3.26 -4.88 -23.43
CA VAL A 167 -3.88 -5.76 -24.45
C VAL A 167 -3.83 -7.22 -24.02
N ASN A 168 -2.71 -7.67 -23.44
CA ASN A 168 -2.57 -9.04 -22.93
C ASN A 168 -3.57 -9.41 -21.81
N TRP A 169 -4.27 -8.44 -21.20
CA TRP A 169 -5.29 -8.72 -20.19
C TRP A 169 -6.72 -8.75 -20.73
N LEU A 170 -6.96 -8.21 -21.94
CA LEU A 170 -8.29 -8.22 -22.55
C LEU A 170 -8.68 -9.60 -23.09
N GLU A 171 -7.72 -10.51 -23.19
CA GLU A 171 -7.91 -11.89 -23.66
C GLU A 171 -8.22 -12.89 -22.53
N TYR A 172 -8.25 -12.44 -21.28
CA TYR A 172 -8.62 -13.22 -20.09
C TYR A 172 -10.02 -12.89 -19.58
#